data_AF-A0A9P3IMZ4-F1
#
_entry.id   AF-A0A9P3IMZ4-F1
#
_cell.length_a   1.000
_cell.length_b   1.000
_cell.length_c   1.000
_cell.angle_alpha   90.00
_cell.angle_beta   90.00
_cell.angle_gamma   90.00
#
_symmetry.space_group_name_H-M   'P 1'
#
loop_
_entity.id
_entity.type
_entity.pdbx_description
1 polymer ?
#
loop_
_entity_poly.entity_id
_entity_poly.type
_entity_poly.pdbx_seq_one_letter_code
_entity_poly.pdbx_strand_id
1 'polypeptide(L)'
;MGDVATQVEDFATRLKRRQVEGGLHRTARRTAELLRLVVSQQRMPAHHHAAALLDAVRAVGSRLTAANPSELVVGNVVRRVMHAIREEDAALHLAHTHDPAAAALRGAAGVGAERWGEEGEGEGEGRLGGGGGGAGASAASVAGSNRIALLAPSLHNLLDPALLPATPPSASSSAGTLPSSARSSDGASAPSVSAAATAAAAERRLKHVVIERINDLLEEIDNCQSQVADQALEHIHQNEVILTMGSSDTLLLFLLEAKKRRSFHVVVAEGAPCFSGHKLAASLAARGVAVTVIADAAVFALMARVNLVLVAAHAVMANGGVLAPIGLDMVALAARRHAVPFVVLAGIFAICPLYPQQAGLGNLNDMRSPAGVVDLAELAEWEGLAHLGAAVVAQGQGERGKEGGEAEVARRVAEVDVVNPSFDYIPPELVTLLVTDTGGHNPSYIYRLVAEYYSPHDHNL
;
A
#
# COMPACT_ATOMS: atom_id res chain seq x y z
N MET A 1 -18.73 -15.31 -13.99
CA MET A 1 -17.49 -15.87 -13.41
C MET A 1 -16.34 -15.93 -14.41
N GLY A 2 -16.54 -16.36 -15.68
CA GLY A 2 -15.47 -16.39 -16.68
C GLY A 2 -14.82 -15.02 -16.98
N ASP A 3 -15.63 -13.98 -17.20
CA ASP A 3 -15.15 -12.69 -17.69
C ASP A 3 -14.27 -11.90 -16.69
N VAL A 4 -14.61 -11.88 -15.39
CA VAL A 4 -13.80 -11.16 -14.38
C VAL A 4 -12.49 -11.89 -14.07
N ALA A 5 -12.52 -13.23 -13.98
CA ALA A 5 -11.31 -14.00 -13.78
C ALA A 5 -10.32 -13.82 -14.94
N THR A 6 -10.83 -13.75 -16.18
CA THR A 6 -9.99 -13.47 -17.36
C THR A 6 -9.44 -12.04 -17.35
N GLN A 7 -10.23 -11.04 -16.95
CA GLN A 7 -9.75 -9.66 -16.85
C GLN A 7 -8.67 -9.49 -15.76
N VAL A 8 -8.81 -10.19 -14.63
CA VAL A 8 -7.79 -10.22 -13.57
C VAL A 8 -6.50 -10.88 -14.09
N GLU A 9 -6.61 -11.99 -14.83
CA GLU A 9 -5.43 -12.69 -15.36
C GLU A 9 -4.74 -11.90 -16.48
N ASP A 10 -5.51 -11.23 -17.34
CA ASP A 10 -4.97 -10.31 -18.35
C ASP A 10 -4.19 -9.17 -17.67
N PHE A 11 -4.80 -8.54 -16.67
CA PHE A 11 -4.13 -7.48 -15.92
C PHE A 11 -2.89 -7.97 -15.17
N ALA A 12 -2.95 -9.15 -14.54
CA ALA A 12 -1.78 -9.78 -13.91
C ALA A 12 -0.66 -10.07 -14.93
N THR A 13 -1.01 -10.50 -16.14
CA THR A 13 -0.05 -10.75 -17.22
C THR A 13 0.59 -9.44 -17.70
N ARG A 14 -0.21 -8.37 -17.81
CA ARG A 14 0.30 -7.02 -18.14
C ARG A 14 1.21 -6.46 -17.06
N LEU A 15 0.91 -6.70 -15.78
CA LEU A 15 1.77 -6.34 -14.65
C LEU A 15 3.11 -7.09 -14.73
N LYS A 16 3.10 -8.41 -14.94
CA LYS A 16 4.31 -9.22 -15.12
C LYS A 16 5.19 -8.74 -16.28
N ARG A 17 4.56 -8.31 -17.38
CA ARG A 17 5.25 -7.79 -18.58
C ARG A 17 5.64 -6.32 -18.48
N ARG A 18 5.31 -5.63 -17.39
CA ARG A 18 5.51 -4.17 -17.21
C ARG A 18 4.89 -3.32 -18.33
N GLN A 19 3.77 -3.78 -18.87
CA GLN A 19 3.03 -3.13 -19.98
C GLN A 19 1.88 -2.24 -19.45
N VAL A 20 1.99 -1.74 -18.22
CA VAL A 20 0.97 -0.85 -17.67
C VAL A 20 1.25 0.57 -18.16
N GLU A 21 0.66 0.90 -19.30
CA GLU A 21 0.73 2.22 -19.92
C GLU A 21 0.05 3.27 -19.03
N GLY A 22 0.71 4.37 -18.70
CA GLY A 22 0.10 5.55 -18.06
C GLY A 22 0.35 5.73 -16.55
N GLY A 23 1.39 5.10 -16.00
CA GLY A 23 1.92 5.41 -14.67
C GLY A 23 1.10 4.89 -13.49
N LEU A 24 1.44 5.36 -12.28
CA LEU A 24 0.88 4.88 -11.01
C LEU A 24 -0.63 5.12 -10.91
N HIS A 25 -1.07 6.29 -11.34
CA HIS A 25 -2.47 6.71 -11.28
C HIS A 25 -3.39 5.77 -12.07
N ARG A 26 -3.03 5.43 -13.31
CA ARG A 26 -3.83 4.50 -14.14
C ARG A 26 -3.83 3.08 -13.57
N THR A 27 -2.71 2.66 -12.98
CA THR A 27 -2.58 1.36 -12.30
C THR A 27 -3.48 1.28 -11.07
N ALA A 28 -3.52 2.34 -10.25
CA ALA A 28 -4.40 2.46 -9.10
C ALA A 28 -5.87 2.37 -9.52
N ARG A 29 -6.27 3.20 -10.48
CA ARG A 29 -7.63 3.25 -11.02
C ARG A 29 -8.08 1.91 -11.58
N ARG A 30 -7.23 1.26 -12.39
CA ARG A 30 -7.55 -0.05 -12.97
C ARG A 30 -7.70 -1.14 -11.91
N THR A 31 -6.87 -1.09 -10.86
CA THR A 31 -6.97 -2.03 -9.73
C THR A 31 -8.29 -1.85 -8.99
N ALA A 32 -8.69 -0.61 -8.68
CA ALA A 32 -9.96 -0.31 -8.03
C ALA A 32 -11.18 -0.74 -8.89
N GLU A 33 -11.14 -0.50 -10.21
CA GLU A 33 -12.18 -0.98 -11.14
C GLU A 33 -12.34 -2.52 -11.11
N LEU A 34 -11.22 -3.26 -11.11
CA LEU A 34 -11.24 -4.71 -11.03
C LEU A 34 -11.79 -5.20 -9.69
N LEU A 35 -11.40 -4.56 -8.58
CA LEU A 35 -11.93 -4.91 -7.25
C LEU A 35 -13.44 -4.63 -7.16
N ARG A 36 -13.93 -3.54 -7.76
CA ARG A 36 -15.37 -3.27 -7.88
C ARG A 36 -16.09 -4.40 -8.61
N LEU A 37 -15.53 -4.87 -9.72
CA LEU A 37 -16.09 -5.99 -10.48
C LEU A 37 -16.08 -7.29 -9.67
N VAL A 38 -15.00 -7.58 -8.94
CA VAL A 38 -14.91 -8.75 -8.05
C VAL A 38 -15.98 -8.70 -6.96
N VAL A 39 -16.10 -7.57 -6.25
CA VAL A 39 -17.11 -7.38 -5.19
C VAL A 39 -18.53 -7.52 -5.75
N SER A 40 -18.81 -6.91 -6.91
CA SER A 40 -20.12 -6.99 -7.56
C SER A 40 -20.51 -8.42 -7.99
N GLN A 41 -19.55 -9.25 -8.40
CA GLN A 41 -19.82 -10.62 -8.84
C GLN A 41 -19.73 -11.66 -7.71
N GLN A 42 -19.13 -11.32 -6.57
CA GLN A 42 -18.99 -12.24 -5.45
C GLN A 42 -20.36 -12.68 -4.93
N ARG A 43 -20.51 -14.00 -4.76
CA ARG A 43 -21.68 -14.61 -4.11
C ARG A 43 -21.46 -14.57 -2.60
N MET A 44 -22.45 -14.09 -1.88
CA MET A 44 -22.37 -13.95 -0.43
C MET A 44 -22.95 -15.20 0.25
N PRO A 45 -22.21 -15.84 1.16
CA PRO A 45 -22.75 -16.90 2.00
C PRO A 45 -23.71 -16.33 3.06
N ALA A 46 -24.65 -17.14 3.54
CA ALA A 46 -25.68 -16.73 4.51
C ALA A 46 -25.13 -16.35 5.91
N HIS A 47 -23.88 -16.72 6.20
CA HIS A 47 -23.17 -16.40 7.43
C HIS A 47 -21.77 -15.88 7.05
N HIS A 48 -21.26 -14.87 7.77
CA HIS A 48 -19.94 -14.24 7.56
C HIS A 48 -19.76 -13.51 6.21
N HIS A 49 -20.70 -12.61 5.91
CA HIS A 49 -20.72 -11.77 4.71
C HIS A 49 -19.41 -10.98 4.48
N ALA A 50 -18.91 -10.28 5.51
CA ALA A 50 -17.69 -9.48 5.40
C ALA A 50 -16.43 -10.34 5.20
N ALA A 51 -16.32 -11.48 5.89
CA ALA A 51 -15.19 -12.39 5.71
C ALA A 51 -15.09 -12.92 4.27
N ALA A 52 -16.23 -13.28 3.67
CA ALA A 52 -16.26 -13.76 2.29
C ALA A 52 -15.83 -12.69 1.27
N LEU A 53 -16.16 -11.42 1.50
CA LEU A 53 -15.68 -10.30 0.68
C LEU A 53 -14.19 -10.04 0.88
N LEU A 54 -13.72 -10.04 2.14
CA LEU A 54 -12.32 -9.86 2.48
C LEU A 54 -11.45 -10.97 1.85
N ASP A 55 -11.88 -12.22 1.92
CA ASP A 55 -11.14 -13.35 1.34
C ASP A 55 -11.12 -13.29 -0.19
N ALA A 56 -12.23 -12.87 -0.82
CA ALA A 56 -12.27 -12.68 -2.28
C ALA A 56 -11.32 -11.55 -2.73
N VAL A 57 -11.34 -10.40 -2.04
CA VAL A 57 -10.46 -9.27 -2.33
C VAL A 57 -9.00 -9.63 -2.04
N ARG A 58 -8.70 -10.31 -0.93
CA ARG A 58 -7.34 -10.77 -0.58
C ARG A 58 -6.82 -11.79 -1.58
N ALA A 59 -7.63 -12.73 -2.05
CA ALA A 59 -7.22 -13.72 -3.06
C ALA A 59 -6.85 -13.06 -4.40
N VAL A 60 -7.59 -12.03 -4.83
CA VAL A 60 -7.24 -11.27 -6.03
C VAL A 60 -6.03 -10.37 -5.77
N GLY A 61 -5.98 -9.70 -4.64
CA GLY A 61 -4.91 -8.79 -4.27
C GLY A 61 -3.55 -9.48 -4.17
N SER A 62 -3.46 -10.59 -3.42
CA SER A 62 -2.23 -11.39 -3.30
C SER A 62 -1.71 -11.85 -4.67
N ARG A 63 -2.60 -12.25 -5.58
CA ARG A 63 -2.23 -12.61 -6.97
C ARG A 63 -1.68 -11.42 -7.76
N LEU A 64 -2.30 -10.24 -7.66
CA LEU A 64 -1.84 -9.05 -8.36
C LEU A 64 -0.53 -8.50 -7.78
N THR A 65 -0.37 -8.51 -6.45
CA THR A 65 0.88 -8.12 -5.78
C THR A 65 2.02 -9.09 -6.10
N ALA A 66 1.75 -10.39 -6.17
CA ALA A 66 2.75 -11.37 -6.59
C ALA A 66 3.13 -11.24 -8.09
N ALA A 67 2.25 -10.68 -8.92
CA ALA A 67 2.54 -10.45 -10.33
C ALA A 67 3.61 -9.37 -10.55
N ASN A 68 3.60 -8.32 -9.72
CA ASN A 68 4.67 -7.34 -9.70
C ASN A 68 4.82 -6.72 -8.29
N PRO A 69 5.78 -7.19 -7.47
CA PRO A 69 5.94 -6.73 -6.09
C PRO A 69 6.52 -5.30 -6.00
N SER A 70 7.17 -4.78 -7.05
CA SER A 70 7.72 -3.42 -7.03
C SER A 70 6.62 -2.35 -7.16
N GLU A 71 5.47 -2.69 -7.75
CA GLU A 71 4.34 -1.78 -7.93
C GLU A 71 3.43 -1.81 -6.68
N LEU A 72 3.88 -1.10 -5.64
CA LEU A 72 3.23 -1.08 -4.32
C LEU A 72 1.81 -0.52 -4.34
N VAL A 73 1.49 0.33 -5.32
CA VAL A 73 0.17 0.96 -5.51
C VAL A 73 -0.95 -0.07 -5.60
N VAL A 74 -0.72 -1.20 -6.27
CA VAL A 74 -1.72 -2.26 -6.41
C VAL A 74 -2.09 -2.81 -5.02
N GLY A 75 -1.08 -3.13 -4.21
CA GLY A 75 -1.29 -3.59 -2.84
C GLY A 75 -1.94 -2.53 -1.96
N ASN A 76 -1.57 -1.25 -2.12
CA ASN A 76 -2.16 -0.14 -1.38
C ASN A 76 -3.66 -0.03 -1.64
N VAL A 77 -4.08 -0.03 -2.91
CA VAL A 77 -5.51 0.03 -3.28
C VAL A 77 -6.27 -1.17 -2.71
N VAL A 78 -5.72 -2.38 -2.80
CA VAL A 78 -6.34 -3.59 -2.21
C VAL A 78 -6.55 -3.43 -0.70
N ARG A 79 -5.54 -2.94 0.03
CA ARG A 79 -5.65 -2.74 1.49
C ARG A 79 -6.67 -1.66 1.85
N ARG A 80 -6.76 -0.57 1.08
CA ARG A 80 -7.79 0.47 1.27
C ARG A 80 -9.20 -0.09 1.08
N VAL A 81 -9.41 -0.93 0.06
CA VAL A 81 -10.71 -1.58 -0.17
C VAL A 81 -11.06 -2.54 0.97
N MET A 82 -10.10 -3.33 1.47
CA MET A 82 -10.33 -4.19 2.64
C MET A 82 -10.62 -3.40 3.91
N HIS A 83 -9.93 -2.27 4.12
CA HIS A 83 -10.21 -1.37 5.24
C HIS A 83 -11.63 -0.82 5.17
N ALA A 84 -12.07 -0.34 4.00
CA ALA A 84 -13.45 0.12 3.78
C ALA A 84 -14.48 -0.98 4.07
N ILE A 85 -14.22 -2.24 3.67
CA ILE A 85 -15.13 -3.35 3.98
C ILE A 85 -15.26 -3.56 5.50
N ARG A 86 -14.15 -3.46 6.25
CA ARG A 86 -14.16 -3.64 7.72
C ARG A 86 -14.88 -2.51 8.44
N GLU A 87 -14.64 -1.27 8.01
CA GLU A 87 -15.27 -0.09 8.58
C GLU A 87 -16.80 -0.16 8.43
N GLU A 88 -17.27 -0.52 7.23
CA GLU A 88 -18.70 -0.63 6.94
C GLU A 88 -19.35 -1.83 7.65
N ASP A 89 -18.65 -2.97 7.77
CA ASP A 89 -19.13 -4.11 8.56
C ASP A 89 -19.32 -3.73 10.04
N ALA A 90 -18.34 -3.00 10.61
CA ALA A 90 -18.42 -2.52 11.98
C ALA A 90 -19.54 -1.49 12.17
N ALA A 91 -19.71 -0.55 11.23
CA ALA A 91 -20.77 0.45 11.25
C ALA A 91 -22.16 -0.20 11.19
N LEU A 92 -22.34 -1.19 10.32
CA LEU A 92 -23.58 -1.96 10.25
C LEU A 92 -23.83 -2.73 11.54
N HIS A 93 -22.81 -3.38 12.11
CA HIS A 93 -22.95 -4.08 13.38
C HIS A 93 -23.36 -3.15 14.54
N LEU A 94 -22.79 -1.94 14.61
CA LEU A 94 -23.19 -0.92 15.59
C LEU A 94 -24.65 -0.48 15.38
N ALA A 95 -25.04 -0.23 14.14
CA ALA A 95 -26.43 0.15 13.81
C ALA A 95 -27.45 -0.92 14.26
N HIS A 96 -27.12 -2.21 14.13
CA HIS A 96 -27.97 -3.31 14.59
C HIS A 96 -28.03 -3.43 16.13
N THR A 97 -26.97 -3.01 16.83
CA THR A 97 -26.98 -2.99 18.31
C THR A 97 -27.78 -1.84 18.90
N HIS A 98 -27.90 -0.72 18.18
CA HIS A 98 -28.64 0.48 18.61
C HIS A 98 -30.11 0.50 18.15
N ASP A 99 -30.56 -0.51 17.39
CA ASP A 99 -31.95 -0.62 16.96
C ASP A 99 -32.86 -0.92 18.18
N PRO A 100 -33.85 -0.06 18.53
CA PRO A 100 -34.65 -0.20 19.74
C PRO A 100 -35.44 -1.52 19.81
N ALA A 101 -35.68 -2.17 18.67
CA ALA A 101 -36.30 -3.50 18.59
C ALA A 101 -35.37 -4.64 19.07
N ALA A 102 -34.05 -4.51 18.89
CA ALA A 102 -33.07 -5.50 19.35
C ALA A 102 -32.75 -5.34 20.84
N ALA A 103 -32.87 -4.13 21.38
CA ALA A 103 -32.84 -3.86 22.82
C ALA A 103 -34.07 -4.45 23.53
N ALA A 104 -35.26 -4.36 22.91
CA ALA A 104 -36.49 -4.97 23.43
C ALA A 104 -36.43 -6.51 23.49
N LEU A 105 -35.77 -7.16 22.53
CA LEU A 105 -35.55 -8.61 22.55
C LEU A 105 -34.53 -9.05 23.63
N ARG A 106 -33.54 -8.20 23.97
CA ARG A 106 -32.62 -8.46 25.09
C ARG A 106 -33.28 -8.17 26.45
N GLY A 107 -34.18 -7.19 26.52
CA GLY A 107 -34.96 -6.89 27.72
C GLY A 107 -35.93 -8.00 28.13
N ALA A 108 -36.29 -8.93 27.23
CA ALA A 108 -37.16 -10.06 27.55
C ALA A 108 -36.43 -11.26 28.20
N ALA A 109 -35.09 -11.28 28.22
CA ALA A 109 -34.29 -12.35 28.81
C ALA A 109 -33.68 -12.00 30.18
N GLY A 110 -34.19 -10.96 30.85
CA GLY A 110 -33.72 -10.55 32.16
C GLY A 110 -34.60 -9.50 32.81
N VAL A 111 -35.78 -9.91 33.29
CA VAL A 111 -36.56 -9.11 34.24
C VAL A 111 -36.91 -9.98 35.44
N GLY A 112 -35.92 -10.17 36.33
CA GLY A 112 -36.16 -10.34 37.75
C GLY A 112 -36.02 -8.96 38.38
N ALA A 113 -37.12 -8.34 38.77
CA ALA A 113 -37.14 -7.03 39.39
C ALA A 113 -36.53 -7.10 40.80
N GLU A 114 -35.36 -6.47 41.01
CA GLU A 114 -34.80 -6.28 42.35
C GLU A 114 -35.40 -5.02 42.99
N ARG A 115 -36.39 -5.27 43.85
CA ARG A 115 -36.97 -4.30 44.78
C ARG A 115 -36.09 -4.27 46.05
N TRP A 116 -35.68 -3.07 46.44
CA TRP A 116 -34.84 -2.81 47.61
C TRP A 116 -35.56 -3.22 48.90
N GLY A 117 -34.87 -3.95 49.78
CA GLY A 117 -35.31 -4.33 51.11
C GLY A 117 -34.14 -4.81 51.96
N GLU A 118 -33.96 -4.17 53.11
CA GLU A 118 -32.88 -4.30 54.09
C GLU A 118 -32.85 -5.65 54.85
N GLU A 119 -31.63 -5.99 55.28
CA GLU A 119 -31.21 -6.76 56.47
C GLU A 119 -31.60 -8.24 56.69
N GLY A 120 -30.59 -9.06 57.02
CA GLY A 120 -30.76 -10.38 57.66
C GLY A 120 -29.59 -11.34 57.46
N GLU A 121 -28.83 -11.61 58.53
CA GLU A 121 -27.72 -12.56 58.63
C GLU A 121 -28.15 -14.03 58.44
N GLY A 122 -27.24 -14.89 57.93
CA GLY A 122 -27.41 -16.35 57.93
C GLY A 122 -26.38 -17.12 57.09
N GLU A 123 -25.60 -17.98 57.76
CA GLU A 123 -24.62 -18.91 57.20
C GLU A 123 -25.26 -20.03 56.34
N GLY A 124 -24.55 -20.56 55.33
CA GLY A 124 -24.98 -21.79 54.64
C GLY A 124 -24.21 -22.15 53.35
N GLU A 125 -23.66 -23.36 53.33
CA GLU A 125 -22.87 -24.04 52.29
C GLU A 125 -23.42 -24.08 50.84
N GLY A 126 -22.49 -23.93 49.89
CA GLY A 126 -22.24 -24.81 48.74
C GLY A 126 -23.38 -25.34 47.87
N ARG A 127 -23.49 -24.85 46.61
CA ARG A 127 -23.67 -25.70 45.42
C ARG A 127 -23.49 -24.94 44.09
N LEU A 128 -22.48 -25.34 43.33
CA LEU A 128 -22.29 -24.97 41.93
C LEU A 128 -23.29 -25.73 41.05
N GLY A 129 -24.12 -25.00 40.30
CA GLY A 129 -25.02 -25.52 39.27
C GLY A 129 -24.66 -24.93 37.91
N GLY A 130 -23.68 -25.53 37.24
CA GLY A 130 -23.30 -25.17 35.87
C GLY A 130 -24.26 -25.80 34.85
N GLY A 131 -25.05 -24.96 34.18
CA GLY A 131 -25.79 -25.35 32.97
C GLY A 131 -24.86 -25.30 31.76
N GLY A 132 -24.39 -26.47 31.30
CA GLY A 132 -23.58 -26.61 30.10
C GLY A 132 -24.42 -26.58 28.83
N GLY A 133 -24.18 -25.58 27.97
CA GLY A 133 -24.58 -25.57 26.56
C GLY A 133 -23.33 -25.56 25.69
N GLY A 134 -23.10 -26.64 24.95
CA GLY A 134 -21.91 -26.84 24.14
C GLY A 134 -21.98 -26.24 22.72
N ALA A 135 -20.78 -25.93 22.22
CA ALA A 135 -20.34 -25.95 20.82
C ALA A 135 -21.01 -24.99 19.81
N GLY A 136 -20.41 -23.80 19.73
CA GLY A 136 -20.39 -22.94 18.56
C GLY A 136 -19.56 -21.72 18.91
N ALA A 137 -18.52 -21.38 18.15
CA ALA A 137 -17.84 -20.10 18.34
C ALA A 137 -18.89 -19.00 18.22
N SER A 138 -19.25 -18.40 19.36
CA SER A 138 -20.36 -17.44 19.43
C SER A 138 -20.06 -16.28 18.49
N ALA A 139 -21.07 -15.80 17.75
CA ALA A 139 -20.96 -14.60 16.92
C ALA A 139 -20.35 -13.40 17.69
N ALA A 140 -20.44 -13.40 19.02
CA ALA A 140 -19.79 -12.44 19.91
C ALA A 140 -18.25 -12.51 19.91
N SER A 141 -17.62 -13.70 19.80
CA SER A 141 -16.16 -13.82 19.77
C SER A 141 -15.57 -13.40 18.43
N VAL A 142 -16.30 -13.64 17.33
CA VAL A 142 -15.92 -13.15 15.99
C VAL A 142 -16.12 -11.63 15.89
N ALA A 143 -17.21 -11.11 16.48
CA ALA A 143 -17.44 -9.67 16.57
C ALA A 143 -16.42 -8.95 17.47
N GLY A 144 -15.94 -9.61 18.54
CA GLY A 144 -14.87 -9.10 19.41
C GLY A 144 -13.55 -8.91 18.66
N SER A 145 -13.15 -9.89 17.84
CA SER A 145 -11.96 -9.78 17.00
C SER A 145 -12.06 -8.65 15.96
N ASN A 146 -13.25 -8.41 15.38
CA ASN A 146 -13.46 -7.30 14.46
C ASN A 146 -13.47 -5.92 15.16
N ARG A 147 -13.79 -5.83 16.46
CA ARG A 147 -13.68 -4.57 17.23
C ARG A 147 -12.24 -4.17 17.53
N ILE A 148 -11.35 -5.14 17.78
CA ILE A 148 -9.93 -4.89 18.00
C ILE A 148 -9.27 -4.26 16.75
N ALA A 149 -9.74 -4.66 15.56
CA ALA A 149 -9.17 -4.25 14.28
C ALA A 149 -9.27 -2.75 13.96
N LEU A 150 -10.25 -2.05 14.56
CA LEU A 150 -10.51 -0.63 14.30
C LEU A 150 -10.18 0.27 15.51
N LEU A 151 -9.80 -0.32 16.64
CA LEU A 151 -9.35 0.43 17.80
C LEU A 151 -7.89 0.84 17.60
N ALA A 152 -7.61 2.13 17.84
CA ALA A 152 -6.22 2.59 17.92
C ALA A 152 -5.49 1.74 18.98
N PRO A 153 -4.27 1.24 18.69
CA PRO A 153 -3.50 0.48 19.66
C PRO A 153 -3.18 1.40 20.84
N SER A 154 -3.89 1.21 21.95
CA SER A 154 -3.76 2.02 23.14
C SER A 154 -3.56 1.12 24.35
N LEU A 155 -2.80 1.59 25.34
CA LEU A 155 -2.60 0.85 26.59
C LEU A 155 -3.91 0.56 27.32
N HIS A 156 -4.96 1.35 27.05
CA HIS A 156 -6.29 1.12 27.62
C HIS A 156 -6.92 -0.18 27.10
N ASN A 157 -6.56 -0.63 25.90
CA ASN A 157 -7.06 -1.89 25.33
C ASN A 157 -6.56 -3.12 26.12
N LEU A 158 -5.45 -3.00 26.86
CA LEU A 158 -4.93 -4.08 27.72
C LEU A 158 -5.75 -4.27 29.00
N LEU A 159 -6.52 -3.25 29.40
CA LEU A 159 -7.32 -3.26 30.61
C LEU A 159 -8.79 -3.67 30.34
N ASP A 160 -9.18 -3.80 29.08
CA ASP A 160 -10.55 -4.14 28.70
C ASP A 160 -10.77 -5.66 28.67
N PRO A 161 -11.55 -6.24 29.61
CA PRO A 161 -11.75 -7.68 29.70
C PRO A 161 -12.53 -8.25 28.50
N ALA A 162 -13.18 -7.42 27.68
CA ALA A 162 -13.86 -7.85 26.46
C ALA A 162 -12.90 -8.16 25.29
N LEU A 163 -11.62 -7.79 25.39
CA LEU A 163 -10.61 -7.92 24.32
C LEU A 163 -9.54 -9.00 24.62
N LEU A 164 -9.60 -9.66 25.79
CA LEU A 164 -8.68 -10.74 26.15
C LEU A 164 -9.08 -12.06 25.46
N PRO A 165 -8.14 -12.82 24.87
CA PRO A 165 -8.46 -14.09 24.24
C PRO A 165 -8.95 -15.09 25.30
N ALA A 166 -10.11 -15.70 25.07
CA ALA A 166 -10.59 -16.81 25.89
C ALA A 166 -9.55 -17.94 25.85
N THR A 167 -8.97 -18.25 27.00
CA THR A 167 -8.02 -19.36 27.18
C THR A 167 -8.66 -20.67 26.71
N PRO A 168 -8.03 -21.46 25.82
CA PRO A 168 -8.56 -22.76 25.44
C PRO A 168 -8.52 -23.70 26.66
N PRO A 169 -9.59 -24.46 26.99
CA PRO A 169 -9.55 -25.39 28.09
C PRO A 169 -8.58 -26.55 27.78
N SER A 170 -7.61 -26.71 28.65
CA SER A 170 -6.62 -27.79 28.69
C SER A 170 -7.29 -29.17 28.70
N ALA A 171 -6.83 -30.04 27.80
CA ALA A 171 -7.22 -31.45 27.75
C ALA A 171 -6.86 -32.15 29.07
N SER A 172 -7.86 -32.72 29.74
CA SER A 172 -7.67 -33.77 30.73
C SER A 172 -8.59 -34.94 30.40
N SER A 173 -8.00 -36.12 30.45
CA SER A 173 -8.51 -37.41 30.05
C SER A 173 -9.20 -38.11 31.22
N SER A 174 -10.40 -38.67 30.99
CA SER A 174 -10.95 -39.88 31.63
C SER A 174 -12.29 -40.21 30.94
N ALA A 175 -12.38 -41.27 30.16
CA ALA A 175 -12.57 -42.68 30.56
C ALA A 175 -14.00 -42.99 31.06
N GLY A 176 -14.85 -43.41 30.11
CA GLY A 176 -15.87 -44.46 30.26
C GLY A 176 -17.19 -44.09 30.94
N THR A 177 -18.30 -44.19 30.21
CA THR A 177 -19.52 -44.95 30.60
C THR A 177 -20.45 -45.09 29.37
N LEU A 178 -21.07 -46.27 29.25
CA LEU A 178 -21.92 -46.80 28.17
C LEU A 178 -23.33 -46.16 28.10
N PRO A 179 -24.11 -46.38 27.03
CA PRO A 179 -25.29 -45.58 26.69
C PRO A 179 -26.59 -46.17 27.27
N SER A 180 -27.52 -45.30 27.67
CA SER A 180 -28.91 -45.70 27.90
C SER A 180 -29.88 -44.78 27.16
N SER A 181 -30.68 -45.45 26.32
CA SER A 181 -31.90 -45.05 25.63
C SER A 181 -32.76 -43.96 26.29
N ALA A 182 -33.13 -42.94 25.50
CA ALA A 182 -34.41 -42.25 25.62
C ALA A 182 -34.92 -41.85 24.23
N ARG A 183 -36.14 -42.28 23.92
CA ARG A 183 -36.86 -42.06 22.66
C ARG A 183 -37.56 -40.69 22.66
N SER A 184 -37.52 -40.07 21.48
CA SER A 184 -38.55 -39.23 20.84
C SER A 184 -39.40 -38.26 21.69
N SER A 185 -39.24 -36.97 21.39
CA SER A 185 -40.41 -36.10 21.13
C SER A 185 -40.04 -35.06 20.07
N ASP A 186 -40.70 -35.17 18.93
CA ASP A 186 -40.71 -34.19 17.85
C ASP A 186 -41.10 -32.81 18.34
N GLY A 187 -40.27 -31.83 17.98
CA GLY A 187 -40.50 -30.40 18.20
C GLY A 187 -39.75 -29.63 17.14
N ALA A 188 -40.22 -29.74 15.89
CA ALA A 188 -39.72 -28.97 14.76
C ALA A 188 -40.10 -27.49 14.93
N SER A 189 -39.28 -26.71 15.64
CA SER A 189 -39.30 -25.25 15.54
C SER A 189 -38.56 -24.84 14.27
N ALA A 190 -39.34 -24.52 13.24
CA ALA A 190 -38.90 -23.94 11.98
C ALA A 190 -38.02 -22.70 12.21
N PRO A 191 -36.99 -22.44 11.38
CA PRO A 191 -36.30 -21.15 11.43
C PRO A 191 -37.29 -20.07 11.02
N SER A 192 -37.50 -19.09 11.89
CA SER A 192 -38.41 -17.98 11.65
C SER A 192 -38.01 -17.24 10.37
N VAL A 193 -38.92 -17.22 9.40
CA VAL A 193 -38.79 -16.60 8.07
C VAL A 193 -38.45 -15.10 8.12
N SER A 194 -38.57 -14.46 9.30
CA SER A 194 -38.20 -13.06 9.54
C SER A 194 -36.70 -12.82 9.73
N ALA A 195 -35.94 -13.78 10.28
CA ALA A 195 -34.50 -13.62 10.54
C ALA A 195 -33.65 -13.81 9.27
N ALA A 196 -34.09 -14.69 8.35
CA ALA A 196 -33.44 -14.88 7.06
C ALA A 196 -33.68 -13.69 6.12
N ALA A 197 -34.85 -13.04 6.19
CA ALA A 197 -35.18 -11.86 5.40
C ALA A 197 -34.39 -10.62 5.84
N THR A 198 -34.15 -10.43 7.14
CA THR A 198 -33.31 -9.34 7.68
C THR A 198 -31.83 -9.56 7.40
N ALA A 199 -31.33 -10.80 7.48
CA ALA A 199 -29.95 -11.14 7.09
C ALA A 199 -29.70 -10.87 5.59
N ALA A 200 -30.62 -11.28 4.71
CA ALA A 200 -30.52 -11.02 3.26
C ALA A 200 -30.67 -9.52 2.89
N ALA A 201 -31.36 -8.75 3.72
CA ALA A 201 -31.45 -7.29 3.56
C ALA A 201 -30.14 -6.60 3.99
N ALA A 202 -29.54 -7.03 5.11
CA ALA A 202 -28.22 -6.57 5.56
C ALA A 202 -27.12 -6.95 4.55
N GLU A 203 -27.23 -8.15 3.93
CA GLU A 203 -26.32 -8.66 2.90
C GLU A 203 -26.27 -7.76 1.65
N ARG A 204 -27.44 -7.38 1.10
CA ARG A 204 -27.49 -6.44 -0.03
C ARG A 204 -27.00 -5.05 0.36
N ARG A 205 -27.25 -4.64 1.61
CA ARG A 205 -26.84 -3.32 2.11
C ARG A 205 -25.32 -3.20 2.19
N LEU A 206 -24.61 -4.16 2.78
CA LEU A 206 -23.14 -4.13 2.86
C LEU A 206 -22.52 -4.09 1.46
N LYS A 207 -22.96 -4.96 0.55
CA LYS A 207 -22.42 -5.02 -0.81
C LYS A 207 -22.63 -3.71 -1.58
N HIS A 208 -23.81 -3.10 -1.46
CA HIS A 208 -24.08 -1.81 -2.08
C HIS A 208 -23.18 -0.71 -1.53
N VAL A 209 -23.07 -0.60 -0.20
CA VAL A 209 -22.26 0.41 0.47
C VAL A 209 -20.78 0.25 0.13
N VAL A 210 -20.25 -0.99 0.09
CA VAL A 210 -18.86 -1.22 -0.32
C VAL A 210 -18.62 -0.80 -1.78
N ILE A 211 -19.57 -1.04 -2.69
CA ILE A 211 -19.45 -0.59 -4.09
C ILE A 211 -19.44 0.93 -4.17
N GLU A 212 -20.27 1.60 -3.38
CA GLU A 212 -20.29 3.06 -3.25
C GLU A 212 -18.93 3.58 -2.76
N ARG A 213 -18.37 3.01 -1.68
CA ARG A 213 -17.03 3.35 -1.19
C ARG A 213 -15.91 3.14 -2.21
N ILE A 214 -16.00 2.10 -3.03
CA ILE A 214 -15.02 1.87 -4.11
C ILE A 214 -15.18 2.93 -5.22
N ASN A 215 -16.39 3.42 -5.49
CA ASN A 215 -16.61 4.53 -6.42
C ASN A 215 -16.06 5.85 -5.84
N ASP A 216 -16.26 6.11 -4.55
CA ASP A 216 -15.65 7.27 -3.86
C ASP A 216 -14.12 7.23 -3.99
N LEU A 217 -13.51 6.05 -3.79
CA LEU A 217 -12.07 5.85 -3.98
C LEU A 217 -11.62 6.10 -5.43
N LEU A 218 -12.43 5.73 -6.42
CA LEU A 218 -12.13 6.00 -7.83
C LEU A 218 -12.16 7.50 -8.12
N GLU A 219 -13.15 8.22 -7.60
CA GLU A 219 -13.24 9.68 -7.72
C GLU A 219 -12.09 10.39 -7.00
N GLU A 220 -11.68 9.90 -5.82
CA GLU A 220 -10.51 10.39 -5.10
C GLU A 220 -9.24 10.22 -5.93
N ILE A 221 -9.01 9.04 -6.51
CA ILE A 221 -7.84 8.78 -7.36
C ILE A 221 -7.85 9.72 -8.57
N ASP A 222 -9.00 9.86 -9.25
CA ASP A 222 -9.17 10.70 -10.45
C ASP A 222 -8.89 12.19 -10.15
N ASN A 223 -9.30 12.69 -8.98
CA ASN A 223 -9.11 14.09 -8.56
C ASN A 223 -7.78 14.39 -7.86
N CYS A 224 -7.04 13.37 -7.44
CA CYS A 224 -5.82 13.54 -6.65
C CYS A 224 -4.79 14.49 -7.29
N GLN A 225 -4.57 14.37 -8.61
CA GLN A 225 -3.57 15.18 -9.30
C GLN A 225 -3.95 16.68 -9.38
N SER A 226 -5.24 17.00 -9.56
CA SER A 226 -5.70 18.39 -9.56
C SER A 226 -5.63 19.00 -8.17
N GLN A 227 -6.04 18.26 -7.14
CA GLN A 227 -5.97 18.72 -5.74
C GLN A 227 -4.53 19.00 -5.27
N VAL A 228 -3.57 18.18 -5.71
CA VAL A 228 -2.14 18.44 -5.46
C VAL A 228 -1.68 19.68 -6.24
N ALA A 229 -2.11 19.85 -7.50
CA ALA A 229 -1.71 20.99 -8.32
C ALA A 229 -2.26 22.33 -7.79
N ASP A 230 -3.44 22.35 -7.20
CA ASP A 230 -4.05 23.56 -6.62
C ASP A 230 -3.18 24.16 -5.49
N GLN A 231 -2.42 23.33 -4.78
CA GLN A 231 -1.51 23.73 -3.71
C GLN A 231 -0.20 24.36 -4.21
N ALA A 232 0.06 24.37 -5.53
CA ALA A 232 1.34 24.82 -6.07
C ALA A 232 1.68 26.28 -5.77
N LEU A 233 0.66 27.14 -5.62
CA LEU A 233 0.85 28.57 -5.33
C LEU A 233 1.37 28.84 -3.92
N GLU A 234 1.19 27.90 -2.99
CA GLU A 234 1.69 28.02 -1.61
C GLU A 234 3.18 27.69 -1.53
N HIS A 235 3.67 26.87 -2.45
CA HIS A 235 5.03 26.35 -2.43
C HIS A 235 6.00 27.07 -3.38
N ILE A 236 5.53 27.54 -4.55
CA ILE A 236 6.40 28.10 -5.60
C ILE A 236 6.25 29.61 -5.65
N HIS A 237 7.31 30.38 -5.38
CA HIS A 237 7.31 31.84 -5.48
C HIS A 237 7.88 32.38 -6.80
N GLN A 238 7.75 33.69 -6.97
CA GLN A 238 8.24 34.41 -8.13
C GLN A 238 9.79 34.40 -8.17
N ASN A 239 10.35 34.15 -9.35
CA ASN A 239 11.79 34.12 -9.62
C ASN A 239 12.59 33.08 -8.79
N GLU A 240 11.93 32.03 -8.29
CA GLU A 240 12.63 30.91 -7.67
C GLU A 240 13.27 29.98 -8.71
N VAL A 241 14.35 29.32 -8.29
CA VAL A 241 15.01 28.25 -9.04
C VAL A 241 14.64 26.91 -8.40
N ILE A 242 13.90 26.09 -9.14
CA ILE A 242 13.41 24.78 -8.70
C ILE A 242 14.25 23.71 -9.35
N LEU A 243 14.73 22.73 -8.59
CA LEU A 243 15.37 21.53 -9.12
C LEU A 243 14.40 20.35 -9.10
N THR A 244 14.37 19.58 -10.19
CA THR A 244 13.64 18.31 -10.27
C THR A 244 14.45 17.25 -11.01
N MET A 245 14.11 15.98 -10.81
CA MET A 245 14.67 14.84 -11.53
C MET A 245 13.54 13.91 -12.00
N GLY A 246 13.71 13.35 -13.20
CA GLY A 246 12.77 12.40 -13.81
C GLY A 246 11.51 13.04 -14.40
N SER A 247 10.54 12.21 -14.78
CA SER A 247 9.25 12.64 -15.32
C SER A 247 8.08 12.13 -14.50
N SER A 248 7.17 13.01 -14.11
CA SER A 248 5.91 12.66 -13.46
C SER A 248 4.79 13.60 -13.90
N ASP A 249 3.60 13.04 -14.11
CA ASP A 249 2.42 13.81 -14.53
C ASP A 249 1.94 14.75 -13.41
N THR A 250 1.98 14.29 -12.16
CA THR A 250 1.63 15.11 -10.98
C THR A 250 2.55 16.34 -10.88
N LEU A 251 3.85 16.14 -11.05
CA LEU A 251 4.83 17.23 -11.03
C LEU A 251 4.63 18.20 -12.21
N LEU A 252 4.37 17.68 -13.41
CA LEU A 252 4.09 18.51 -14.58
C LEU A 252 2.86 19.40 -14.33
N LEU A 253 1.76 18.84 -13.84
CA LEU A 253 0.54 19.59 -13.54
C LEU A 253 0.79 20.65 -12.44
N PHE A 254 1.51 20.28 -11.38
CA PHE A 254 1.87 21.19 -10.28
C PHE A 254 2.65 22.42 -10.76
N LEU A 255 3.69 22.22 -11.57
CA LEU A 255 4.49 23.33 -12.12
C LEU A 255 3.68 24.21 -13.07
N LEU A 256 2.77 23.62 -13.85
CA LEU A 256 1.94 24.39 -14.78
C LEU A 256 0.88 25.23 -14.09
N GLU A 257 0.31 24.73 -13.00
CA GLU A 257 -0.63 25.52 -12.19
C GLU A 257 0.06 26.74 -11.59
N ALA A 258 1.27 26.56 -11.04
CA ALA A 258 2.09 27.68 -10.57
C ALA A 258 2.43 28.67 -11.69
N LYS A 259 2.72 28.17 -12.90
CA LYS A 259 3.13 29.01 -14.05
C LYS A 259 2.04 29.98 -14.51
N LYS A 260 0.75 29.64 -14.31
CA LYS A 260 -0.37 30.52 -14.65
C LYS A 260 -0.31 31.86 -13.92
N ARG A 261 0.25 31.89 -12.70
CA ARG A 261 0.28 33.09 -11.84
C ARG A 261 1.68 33.61 -11.55
N ARG A 262 2.72 32.78 -11.64
CA ARG A 262 4.10 33.11 -11.27
C ARG A 262 5.07 32.70 -12.37
N SER A 263 6.17 33.43 -12.52
CA SER A 263 7.30 33.00 -13.35
C SER A 263 8.46 32.59 -12.49
N PHE A 264 9.01 31.41 -12.77
CA PHE A 264 10.11 30.79 -12.05
C PHE A 264 10.95 30.00 -13.07
N HIS A 265 12.10 29.52 -12.63
CA HIS A 265 13.03 28.75 -13.45
C HIS A 265 13.12 27.31 -12.94
N VAL A 266 13.09 26.34 -13.84
CA VAL A 266 13.15 24.91 -13.50
C VAL A 266 14.42 24.29 -14.06
N VAL A 267 15.26 23.77 -13.19
CA VAL A 267 16.41 22.94 -13.52
C VAL A 267 15.96 21.48 -13.48
N VAL A 268 16.11 20.76 -14.58
CA VAL A 268 15.71 19.35 -14.73
C VAL A 268 16.96 18.51 -14.89
N ALA A 269 17.23 17.63 -13.92
CA ALA A 269 18.22 16.58 -14.07
C ALA A 269 17.70 15.50 -15.04
N GLU A 270 18.56 15.04 -15.94
CA GLU A 270 18.19 14.13 -17.03
C GLU A 270 17.66 12.77 -16.52
N GLY A 271 18.17 12.27 -15.39
CA GLY A 271 17.78 10.98 -14.81
C GLY A 271 18.28 9.81 -15.65
N ALA A 272 19.58 9.78 -15.92
CA ALA A 272 20.26 8.64 -16.53
C ALA A 272 20.09 7.40 -15.61
N PRO A 273 19.91 6.19 -16.18
CA PRO A 273 20.03 5.82 -17.60
C PRO A 273 18.74 5.97 -18.43
N CYS A 274 17.61 6.31 -17.81
CA CYS A 274 16.32 6.33 -18.53
C CYS A 274 16.04 7.66 -19.26
N PHE A 275 16.80 8.72 -18.95
CA PHE A 275 16.68 10.07 -19.54
C PHE A 275 15.25 10.64 -19.52
N SER A 276 14.45 10.21 -18.54
CA SER A 276 13.03 10.59 -18.46
C SER A 276 12.84 12.10 -18.23
N GLY A 277 13.83 12.78 -17.66
CA GLY A 277 13.82 14.24 -17.48
C GLY A 277 13.68 15.01 -18.79
N HIS A 278 14.17 14.48 -19.92
CA HIS A 278 14.04 15.12 -21.23
C HIS A 278 12.57 15.28 -21.65
N LYS A 279 11.73 14.28 -21.35
CA LYS A 279 10.29 14.33 -21.64
C LYS A 279 9.60 15.44 -20.83
N LEU A 280 9.94 15.57 -19.55
CA LEU A 280 9.41 16.60 -18.68
C LEU A 280 9.86 17.99 -19.15
N ALA A 281 11.15 18.15 -19.45
CA ALA A 281 11.73 19.39 -19.92
C ALA A 281 11.08 19.88 -21.22
N ALA A 282 10.90 18.98 -22.20
CA ALA A 282 10.20 19.29 -23.44
C ALA A 282 8.74 19.70 -23.19
N SER A 283 8.04 19.00 -22.30
CA SER A 283 6.63 19.28 -21.96
C SER A 283 6.44 20.63 -21.27
N LEU A 284 7.37 21.01 -20.39
CA LEU A 284 7.39 22.30 -19.70
C LEU A 284 7.78 23.45 -20.65
N ALA A 285 8.80 23.25 -21.49
CA ALA A 285 9.24 24.23 -22.47
C ALA A 285 8.14 24.54 -23.50
N ALA A 286 7.43 23.53 -24.00
CA ALA A 286 6.30 23.69 -24.91
C ALA A 286 5.16 24.56 -24.32
N ARG A 287 5.08 24.63 -22.99
CA ARG A 287 4.07 25.41 -22.24
C ARG A 287 4.63 26.73 -21.69
N GLY A 288 5.83 27.14 -22.13
CA GLY A 288 6.41 28.45 -21.83
C GLY A 288 7.04 28.58 -20.44
N VAL A 289 7.39 27.49 -19.78
CA VAL A 289 8.20 27.50 -18.54
C VAL A 289 9.68 27.62 -18.90
N ALA A 290 10.43 28.44 -18.16
CA ALA A 290 11.87 28.55 -18.35
C ALA A 290 12.55 27.31 -17.76
N VAL A 291 13.12 26.46 -18.63
CA VAL A 291 13.71 25.18 -18.25
C VAL A 291 15.19 25.10 -18.64
N THR A 292 16.01 24.48 -17.80
CA THR A 292 17.39 24.10 -18.12
C THR A 292 17.60 22.64 -17.78
N VAL A 293 18.15 21.87 -18.71
CA VAL A 293 18.47 20.45 -18.50
C VAL A 293 19.92 20.31 -18.09
N ILE A 294 20.18 19.47 -17.10
CA ILE A 294 21.52 19.22 -16.55
C ILE A 294 21.80 17.72 -16.46
N ALA A 295 23.08 17.35 -16.52
CA ALA A 295 23.49 15.99 -16.19
C ALA A 295 23.34 15.73 -14.69
N ASP A 296 23.11 14.47 -14.31
CA ASP A 296 22.91 14.10 -12.90
C ASP A 296 24.14 14.44 -12.03
N ALA A 297 25.35 14.36 -12.60
CA ALA A 297 26.59 14.76 -11.93
C ALA A 297 26.68 16.28 -11.63
N ALA A 298 25.95 17.11 -12.36
CA ALA A 298 25.94 18.57 -12.17
C ALA A 298 25.00 19.02 -11.04
N VAL A 299 24.16 18.13 -10.50
CA VAL A 299 23.20 18.43 -9.44
C VAL A 299 23.87 19.09 -8.23
N PHE A 300 24.97 18.49 -7.74
CA PHE A 300 25.67 19.01 -6.56
C PHE A 300 26.27 20.40 -6.82
N ALA A 301 26.83 20.64 -8.01
CA ALA A 301 27.43 21.91 -8.37
C ALA A 301 26.40 23.04 -8.48
N LEU A 302 25.18 22.73 -8.95
CA LEU A 302 24.10 23.71 -9.11
C LEU A 302 23.26 23.91 -7.85
N MET A 303 23.29 22.98 -6.89
CA MET A 303 22.46 23.02 -5.68
C MET A 303 22.61 24.32 -4.89
N ALA A 304 23.78 24.96 -4.89
CA ALA A 304 24.01 26.24 -4.23
C ALA A 304 23.18 27.42 -4.78
N ARG A 305 22.56 27.27 -5.96
CA ARG A 305 21.68 28.28 -6.58
C ARG A 305 20.21 27.87 -6.59
N VAL A 306 19.89 26.66 -6.12
CA VAL A 306 18.53 26.12 -6.09
C VAL A 306 17.85 26.57 -4.80
N ASN A 307 16.60 27.00 -4.89
CA ASN A 307 15.80 27.40 -3.74
C ASN A 307 14.96 26.26 -3.18
N LEU A 308 14.51 25.35 -4.05
CA LEU A 308 13.58 24.28 -3.73
C LEU A 308 13.85 23.07 -4.61
N VAL A 309 13.88 21.87 -4.01
CA VAL A 309 13.85 20.61 -4.76
C VAL A 309 12.43 20.07 -4.74
N LEU A 310 11.84 19.86 -5.92
CA LEU A 310 10.51 19.27 -6.11
C LEU A 310 10.63 17.96 -6.87
N VAL A 311 10.10 16.89 -6.30
CA VAL A 311 10.18 15.54 -6.89
C VAL A 311 8.87 14.80 -6.70
N ALA A 312 8.61 13.77 -7.50
CA ALA A 312 7.45 12.90 -7.32
C ALA A 312 7.87 11.56 -6.73
N ALA A 313 7.11 11.06 -5.76
CA ALA A 313 7.30 9.72 -5.21
C ALA A 313 6.71 8.64 -6.12
N HIS A 314 7.33 7.47 -6.11
CA HIS A 314 6.68 6.23 -6.54
C HIS A 314 5.84 5.65 -5.37
N ALA A 315 6.38 5.62 -4.15
CA ALA A 315 5.62 5.25 -2.97
C ALA A 315 6.16 5.95 -1.72
N VAL A 316 5.31 6.16 -0.72
CA VAL A 316 5.70 6.66 0.60
C VAL A 316 5.49 5.53 1.59
N MET A 317 6.54 5.11 2.31
CA MET A 317 6.48 3.98 3.24
C MET A 317 5.99 4.38 4.63
N ALA A 318 5.67 3.40 5.47
CA ALA A 318 5.07 3.64 6.78
C ALA A 318 5.96 4.46 7.73
N ASN A 319 7.28 4.39 7.57
CA ASN A 319 8.23 5.19 8.33
C ASN A 319 8.41 6.62 7.79
N GLY A 320 7.65 7.01 6.76
CA GLY A 320 7.77 8.31 6.08
C GLY A 320 8.89 8.37 5.03
N GLY A 321 9.64 7.29 4.83
CA GLY A 321 10.64 7.22 3.76
C GLY A 321 9.98 7.11 2.39
N VAL A 322 10.69 7.54 1.35
CA VAL A 322 10.15 7.66 0.00
C VAL A 322 10.88 6.73 -0.95
N LEU A 323 10.13 5.92 -1.68
CA LEU A 323 10.62 5.18 -2.84
C LEU A 323 10.42 6.05 -4.07
N ALA A 324 11.49 6.34 -4.79
CA ALA A 324 11.46 7.21 -5.96
C ALA A 324 12.35 6.65 -7.08
N PRO A 325 12.29 7.19 -8.31
CA PRO A 325 13.24 6.83 -9.36
C PRO A 325 14.71 6.93 -8.92
N ILE A 326 15.58 6.15 -9.56
CA ILE A 326 17.02 6.15 -9.27
C ILE A 326 17.65 7.56 -9.34
N GLY A 327 18.60 7.83 -8.44
CA GLY A 327 19.39 9.07 -8.40
C GLY A 327 18.82 10.14 -7.46
N LEU A 328 17.60 9.97 -6.98
CA LEU A 328 16.94 10.94 -6.10
C LEU A 328 17.53 10.99 -4.69
N ASP A 329 18.10 9.91 -4.15
CA ASP A 329 18.79 9.98 -2.85
C ASP A 329 20.02 10.90 -2.94
N MET A 330 20.75 10.87 -4.06
CA MET A 330 21.87 11.78 -4.32
C MET A 330 21.41 13.25 -4.36
N VAL A 331 20.26 13.52 -4.98
CA VAL A 331 19.65 14.87 -4.96
C VAL A 331 19.28 15.27 -3.54
N ALA A 332 18.67 14.37 -2.77
CA ALA A 332 18.23 14.62 -1.40
C ALA A 332 19.42 14.86 -0.45
N LEU A 333 20.51 14.10 -0.58
CA LEU A 333 21.75 14.29 0.14
C LEU A 333 22.40 15.64 -0.20
N ALA A 334 22.43 16.00 -1.49
CA ALA A 334 22.92 17.30 -1.93
C ALA A 334 22.06 18.44 -1.37
N ALA A 335 20.73 18.31 -1.41
CA ALA A 335 19.80 19.29 -0.86
C ALA A 335 20.02 19.48 0.64
N ARG A 336 20.13 18.39 1.41
CA ARG A 336 20.46 18.45 2.85
C ARG A 336 21.78 19.16 3.11
N ARG A 337 22.81 18.88 2.31
CA ARG A 337 24.14 19.52 2.46
C ARG A 337 24.08 21.03 2.24
N HIS A 338 23.22 21.49 1.34
CA HIS A 338 23.04 22.91 1.02
C HIS A 338 21.86 23.57 1.76
N ALA A 339 21.24 22.87 2.71
CA ALA A 339 20.04 23.32 3.45
C ALA A 339 18.89 23.76 2.52
N VAL A 340 18.75 23.10 1.37
CA VAL A 340 17.65 23.31 0.42
C VAL A 340 16.50 22.38 0.81
N PRO A 341 15.26 22.86 0.92
CA PRO A 341 14.11 22.02 1.23
C PRO A 341 13.86 20.99 0.12
N PHE A 342 13.68 19.74 0.52
CA PHE A 342 13.35 18.62 -0.36
C PHE A 342 11.88 18.26 -0.20
N VAL A 343 11.08 18.65 -1.19
CA VAL A 343 9.62 18.52 -1.17
C VAL A 343 9.18 17.45 -2.17
N VAL A 344 8.35 16.53 -1.70
CA VAL A 344 7.91 15.37 -2.47
C VAL A 344 6.40 15.46 -2.71
N LEU A 345 6.00 15.29 -3.96
CA LEU A 345 4.61 15.22 -4.37
C LEU A 345 4.18 13.74 -4.43
N ALA A 346 3.12 13.40 -3.71
CA ALA A 346 2.59 12.03 -3.68
C ALA A 346 1.08 12.05 -3.44
N GLY A 347 0.33 11.22 -4.17
CA GLY A 347 -1.09 10.99 -3.83
C GLY A 347 -1.23 10.04 -2.65
N ILE A 348 -2.36 10.12 -1.92
CA ILE A 348 -2.65 9.21 -0.80
C ILE A 348 -2.64 7.73 -1.23
N PHE A 349 -3.05 7.43 -2.46
CA PHE A 349 -2.98 6.07 -3.01
C PHE A 349 -1.55 5.50 -3.11
N ALA A 350 -0.52 6.36 -3.08
CA ALA A 350 0.88 5.95 -3.10
C ALA A 350 1.47 5.73 -1.68
N ILE A 351 0.76 6.09 -0.62
CA ILE A 351 1.15 5.80 0.76
C ILE A 351 1.01 4.29 1.01
N CYS A 352 2.06 3.67 1.54
CA CYS A 352 2.17 2.24 1.77
C CYS A 352 2.35 1.96 3.27
N PRO A 353 1.56 1.04 3.85
CA PRO A 353 1.70 0.66 5.27
C PRO A 353 2.92 -0.25 5.55
N LEU A 354 3.72 -0.57 4.53
CA LEU A 354 4.88 -1.45 4.67
C LEU A 354 6.12 -0.70 5.12
N TYR A 355 6.99 -1.40 5.83
CA TYR A 355 8.31 -0.92 6.21
C TYR A 355 9.39 -1.41 5.22
N PRO A 356 10.46 -0.60 5.00
CA PRO A 356 11.57 -0.96 4.11
C PRO A 356 12.20 -2.32 4.42
N GLN A 357 12.33 -2.67 5.70
CA GLN A 357 13.05 -3.85 6.17
C GLN A 357 12.17 -5.09 6.33
N GLN A 358 10.88 -5.01 5.98
CA GLN A 358 9.94 -6.09 6.26
C GLN A 358 10.21 -7.32 5.38
N ALA A 359 10.28 -8.50 6.01
CA ALA A 359 10.43 -9.77 5.31
C ALA A 359 9.26 -9.99 4.34
N GLY A 360 9.57 -10.21 3.05
CA GLY A 360 8.58 -10.44 2.00
C GLY A 360 8.45 -9.33 0.94
N LEU A 361 9.03 -8.15 1.16
CA LEU A 361 9.04 -7.06 0.18
C LEU A 361 10.01 -7.29 -1.00
N GLY A 362 10.74 -8.41 -1.00
CA GLY A 362 11.84 -8.66 -1.94
C GLY A 362 12.94 -7.60 -1.78
N ASN A 363 13.91 -7.58 -2.69
CA ASN A 363 14.73 -6.39 -2.84
C ASN A 363 13.78 -5.24 -3.20
N LEU A 364 13.70 -4.21 -2.35
CA LEU A 364 12.89 -2.99 -2.57
C LEU A 364 13.17 -2.37 -3.95
N ASN A 365 14.37 -2.63 -4.46
CA ASN A 365 14.81 -2.22 -5.77
C ASN A 365 14.65 -3.33 -6.81
N ASP A 366 14.12 -2.93 -7.95
CA ASP A 366 13.93 -3.79 -9.10
C ASP A 366 15.07 -3.57 -10.11
N MET A 367 15.69 -4.68 -10.51
CA MET A 367 16.85 -4.69 -11.40
C MET A 367 16.40 -4.71 -12.86
N ARG A 368 16.76 -3.67 -13.60
CA ARG A 368 16.51 -3.55 -15.05
C ARG A 368 17.63 -4.15 -15.87
N SER A 369 17.38 -4.27 -17.17
CA SER A 369 18.39 -4.68 -18.13
C SER A 369 19.62 -3.75 -18.06
N PRO A 370 20.84 -4.32 -18.02
CA PRO A 370 22.10 -3.57 -18.11
C PRO A 370 22.22 -2.70 -19.36
N ALA A 371 21.46 -3.01 -20.42
CA ALA A 371 21.48 -2.28 -21.69
C ALA A 371 21.15 -0.78 -21.58
N GLY A 372 20.51 -0.35 -20.48
CA GLY A 372 20.30 1.07 -20.23
C GLY A 372 21.57 1.80 -19.76
N VAL A 373 22.50 1.09 -19.12
CA VAL A 373 23.73 1.66 -18.55
C VAL A 373 24.90 1.52 -19.52
N VAL A 374 25.01 0.38 -20.19
CA VAL A 374 26.06 0.11 -21.16
C VAL A 374 25.44 -0.44 -22.43
N ASP A 375 25.85 0.09 -23.59
CA ASP A 375 25.46 -0.50 -24.85
C ASP A 375 26.13 -1.87 -25.00
N LEU A 376 25.31 -2.91 -25.18
CA LEU A 376 25.79 -4.28 -25.38
C LEU A 376 26.63 -4.41 -26.65
N ALA A 377 26.42 -3.55 -27.65
CA ALA A 377 27.27 -3.49 -28.83
C ALA A 377 28.65 -2.92 -28.52
N GLU A 378 28.73 -1.86 -27.69
CA GLU A 378 30.00 -1.28 -27.25
C GLU A 378 30.80 -2.27 -26.38
N LEU A 379 30.13 -3.08 -25.56
CA LEU A 379 30.79 -4.17 -24.80
C LEU A 379 31.43 -5.21 -25.72
N ALA A 380 30.79 -5.55 -26.85
CA ALA A 380 31.36 -6.44 -27.85
C ALA A 380 32.55 -5.78 -28.59
N GLU A 381 32.54 -4.45 -28.76
CA GLU A 381 33.69 -3.71 -29.27
C GLU A 381 34.84 -3.65 -28.24
N TRP A 382 34.53 -3.65 -26.93
CA TRP A 382 35.55 -3.73 -25.88
C TRP A 382 36.28 -5.07 -25.84
N GLU A 383 35.61 -6.16 -26.24
CA GLU A 383 36.30 -7.42 -26.56
C GLU A 383 37.32 -7.23 -27.70
N GLY A 384 37.02 -6.36 -28.67
CA GLY A 384 37.95 -5.91 -29.72
C GLY A 384 39.03 -4.91 -29.27
N LEU A 385 38.79 -4.10 -28.22
CA LEU A 385 39.82 -3.23 -27.61
C LEU A 385 40.91 -4.01 -26.85
N ALA A 386 40.76 -5.32 -26.65
CA ALA A 386 41.86 -6.19 -26.22
C ALA A 386 43.12 -6.02 -27.11
N HIS A 387 42.93 -5.64 -28.38
CA HIS A 387 44.02 -5.34 -29.32
C HIS A 387 44.83 -4.08 -28.96
N LEU A 388 44.26 -3.09 -28.25
CA LEU A 388 44.96 -1.86 -27.84
C LEU A 388 45.77 -2.05 -26.55
N GLY A 389 45.35 -2.96 -25.66
CA GLY A 389 46.15 -3.38 -24.49
C GLY A 389 47.45 -4.09 -24.89
N ALA A 390 47.43 -4.84 -26.01
CA ALA A 390 48.62 -5.46 -26.57
C ALA A 390 49.67 -4.44 -27.05
N ALA A 391 49.24 -3.24 -27.49
CA ALA A 391 50.15 -2.18 -27.96
C ALA A 391 50.87 -1.46 -26.82
N VAL A 392 50.22 -1.27 -25.66
CA VAL A 392 50.84 -0.64 -24.48
C VAL A 392 51.81 -1.59 -23.77
N VAL A 393 51.51 -2.90 -23.76
CA VAL A 393 52.44 -3.92 -23.24
C VAL A 393 53.64 -4.13 -24.19
N ALA A 394 53.49 -3.86 -25.49
CA ALA A 394 54.56 -4.03 -26.48
C ALA A 394 55.71 -3.01 -26.39
N GLN A 395 55.60 -1.92 -25.62
CA GLN A 395 56.73 -1.00 -25.38
C GLN A 395 57.66 -1.44 -24.23
N GLY A 396 57.33 -2.53 -23.55
CA GLY A 396 58.16 -3.12 -22.50
C GLY A 396 58.36 -4.61 -22.67
N GLN A 397 59.42 -4.98 -23.40
CA GLN A 397 60.07 -6.31 -23.42
C GLN A 397 59.43 -7.42 -24.27
N GLY A 398 60.22 -7.91 -25.23
CA GLY A 398 60.43 -9.35 -25.46
C GLY A 398 59.33 -10.14 -26.14
N GLU A 399 59.53 -10.43 -27.43
CA GLU A 399 58.76 -11.40 -28.20
C GLU A 399 58.79 -12.81 -27.56
N ARG A 400 57.76 -13.16 -26.78
CA ARG A 400 57.29 -14.54 -26.55
C ARG A 400 55.98 -14.51 -25.75
N GLY A 401 54.87 -14.88 -26.40
CA GLY A 401 53.56 -15.07 -25.74
C GLY A 401 52.46 -14.09 -26.16
N LYS A 402 52.21 -13.93 -27.47
CA LYS A 402 51.18 -12.99 -27.99
C LYS A 402 49.75 -13.54 -28.04
N GLU A 403 49.52 -14.84 -27.86
CA GLU A 403 48.16 -15.43 -28.02
C GLU A 403 47.38 -15.57 -26.70
N GLY A 404 48.00 -15.32 -25.53
CA GLY A 404 47.35 -15.50 -24.22
C GLY A 404 46.71 -14.25 -23.62
N GLY A 405 47.20 -13.04 -23.97
CA GLY A 405 46.79 -11.79 -23.32
C GLY A 405 45.43 -11.25 -23.82
N GLU A 406 45.12 -11.43 -25.10
CA GLU A 406 43.85 -10.96 -25.69
C GLU A 406 42.65 -11.76 -25.16
N ALA A 407 42.81 -13.08 -25.01
CA ALA A 407 41.80 -13.95 -24.41
C ALA A 407 41.57 -13.63 -22.92
N GLU A 408 42.59 -13.16 -22.18
CA GLU A 408 42.47 -12.81 -20.77
C GLU A 408 41.76 -11.46 -20.55
N VAL A 409 41.99 -10.47 -21.42
CA VAL A 409 41.32 -9.16 -21.35
C VAL A 409 39.85 -9.27 -21.77
N ALA A 410 39.54 -9.97 -22.86
CA ALA A 410 38.15 -10.26 -23.25
C ALA A 410 37.41 -11.04 -22.16
N ARG A 411 38.09 -12.01 -21.52
CA ARG A 411 37.56 -12.75 -20.36
C ARG A 411 37.31 -11.86 -19.14
N ARG A 412 38.11 -10.81 -18.91
CA ARG A 412 37.92 -9.83 -17.82
C ARG A 412 36.85 -8.79 -18.10
N VAL A 413 36.63 -8.42 -19.36
CA VAL A 413 35.48 -7.56 -19.75
C VAL A 413 34.16 -8.33 -19.55
N ALA A 414 34.16 -9.64 -19.78
CA ALA A 414 33.04 -10.53 -19.44
C ALA A 414 32.84 -10.72 -17.91
N GLU A 415 33.77 -10.27 -17.06
CA GLU A 415 33.65 -10.29 -15.59
C GLU A 415 33.06 -8.98 -15.01
N VAL A 416 32.71 -8.00 -15.86
CA VAL A 416 32.12 -6.74 -15.39
C VAL A 416 30.66 -6.95 -14.99
N ASP A 417 30.37 -6.81 -13.69
CA ASP A 417 29.00 -6.85 -13.19
C ASP A 417 28.33 -5.48 -13.39
N VAL A 418 27.38 -5.43 -14.32
CA VAL A 418 26.64 -4.21 -14.65
C VAL A 418 25.27 -4.25 -14.00
N VAL A 419 25.08 -3.36 -13.03
CA VAL A 419 23.89 -3.25 -12.18
C VAL A 419 23.07 -2.05 -12.62
N ASN A 420 21.79 -2.26 -12.93
CA ASN A 420 20.86 -1.18 -13.29
C ASN A 420 19.63 -1.18 -12.36
N PRO A 421 19.69 -0.48 -11.22
CA PRO A 421 18.56 -0.36 -10.31
C PRO A 421 17.49 0.60 -10.87
N SER A 422 16.21 0.31 -10.62
CA SER A 422 15.10 1.16 -11.07
C SER A 422 14.77 2.30 -10.13
N PHE A 423 14.84 2.02 -8.83
CA PHE A 423 14.36 2.89 -7.77
C PHE A 423 15.46 3.19 -6.77
N ASP A 424 15.21 4.18 -5.93
CA ASP A 424 16.05 4.57 -4.82
C ASP A 424 15.20 4.75 -3.57
N TYR A 425 15.80 4.50 -2.41
CA TYR A 425 15.14 4.69 -1.13
C TYR A 425 15.69 5.91 -0.42
N ILE A 426 14.82 6.90 -0.23
CA ILE A 426 15.15 8.14 0.44
C ILE A 426 14.67 8.02 1.89
N PRO A 427 15.57 8.09 2.89
CA PRO A 427 15.17 8.07 4.28
C PRO A 427 14.31 9.29 4.65
N PRO A 428 13.36 9.14 5.61
CA PRO A 428 12.44 10.21 6.00
C PRO A 428 13.14 11.48 6.48
N GLU A 429 14.35 11.36 7.03
CA GLU A 429 15.17 12.48 7.52
C GLU A 429 15.61 13.46 6.43
N LEU A 430 15.65 13.01 5.16
CA LEU A 430 15.98 13.86 4.02
C LEU A 430 14.77 14.58 3.45
N VAL A 431 13.56 14.12 3.77
CA VAL A 431 12.32 14.69 3.27
C VAL A 431 11.89 15.84 4.16
N THR A 432 11.73 17.01 3.59
CA THR A 432 11.28 18.20 4.33
C THR A 432 9.76 18.25 4.43
N LEU A 433 9.06 17.98 3.33
CA LEU A 433 7.61 18.05 3.25
C LEU A 433 7.06 17.06 2.21
N LEU A 434 5.94 16.41 2.54
CA LEU A 434 5.16 15.57 1.64
C LEU A 434 3.88 16.32 1.27
N VAL A 435 3.72 16.69 0.01
CA VAL A 435 2.50 17.34 -0.49
C VAL A 435 1.59 16.27 -1.06
N THR A 436 0.43 16.13 -0.43
CA THR A 436 -0.62 15.16 -0.81
C THR A 436 -1.90 15.88 -1.18
N ASP A 437 -2.87 15.14 -1.70
CA ASP A 437 -4.19 15.67 -2.06
C ASP A 437 -4.97 16.25 -0.87
N THR A 438 -4.69 15.81 0.36
CA THR A 438 -5.27 16.39 1.60
C THR A 438 -4.49 17.57 2.17
N GLY A 439 -3.29 17.84 1.65
CA GLY A 439 -2.42 18.92 2.11
C GLY A 439 -0.96 18.52 2.29
N GLY A 440 -0.17 19.45 2.84
CA GLY A 440 1.23 19.26 3.20
C GLY A 440 1.41 18.59 4.56
N HIS A 441 2.12 17.47 4.59
CA HIS A 441 2.39 16.67 5.79
C HIS A 441 3.90 16.55 6.05
N ASN A 442 4.29 16.56 7.33
CA ASN A 442 5.65 16.19 7.72
C ASN A 442 5.80 14.64 7.60
N PRO A 443 6.99 14.10 7.24
CA PRO A 443 7.23 12.66 7.26
C PRO A 443 6.82 11.98 8.58
N SER A 444 6.96 12.69 9.71
CA SER A 444 6.57 12.21 11.04
C SER A 444 5.06 12.05 11.21
N TYR A 445 4.22 12.63 10.35
CA TYR A 445 2.76 12.51 10.39
C TYR A 445 2.23 11.30 9.61
N ILE A 446 3.08 10.67 8.79
CA ILE A 446 2.67 9.57 7.91
C ILE A 446 2.08 8.38 8.66
N TYR A 447 2.56 8.08 9.88
CA TYR A 447 1.96 6.99 10.68
C TYR A 447 0.46 7.19 10.95
N ARG A 448 0.01 8.45 11.08
CA ARG A 448 -1.39 8.77 11.34
C ARG A 448 -2.23 8.60 10.08
N LEU A 449 -1.72 9.05 8.93
CA LEU A 449 -2.36 8.77 7.64
C LEU A 449 -2.44 7.26 7.40
N VAL A 450 -1.38 6.51 7.70
CA VAL A 450 -1.41 5.06 7.58
C VAL A 450 -2.51 4.44 8.45
N ALA A 451 -2.63 4.88 9.71
CA ALA A 451 -3.67 4.39 10.61
C ALA A 451 -5.10 4.80 10.20
N GLU A 452 -5.26 5.91 9.48
CA GLU A 452 -6.55 6.41 8.98
C GLU A 452 -7.02 5.68 7.71
N TYR A 453 -6.10 5.31 6.83
CA TYR A 453 -6.44 4.68 5.54
C TYR A 453 -6.24 3.15 5.50
N TYR A 454 -5.51 2.57 6.45
CA TYR A 454 -5.15 1.16 6.45
C TYR A 454 -5.46 0.47 7.78
N SER A 455 -5.92 -0.78 7.66
CA SER A 455 -6.07 -1.69 8.79
C SER A 455 -4.74 -2.39 9.11
N PRO A 456 -4.33 -2.46 10.39
CA PRO A 456 -3.09 -3.13 10.80
C PRO A 456 -3.09 -4.63 10.48
N HIS A 457 -4.26 -5.26 10.37
CA HIS A 457 -4.38 -6.68 10.02
C HIS A 457 -4.07 -6.99 8.56
N ASP A 458 -4.07 -5.96 7.70
CA ASP A 458 -3.99 -6.13 6.26
C ASP A 458 -2.65 -5.63 5.69
N HIS A 459 -1.67 -5.34 6.56
CA HIS A 459 -0.31 -4.97 6.13
C HIS A 459 0.30 -6.08 5.26
N ASN A 460 0.12 -7.34 5.68
CA ASN A 460 0.51 -8.52 4.92
C ASN A 460 -0.70 -9.03 4.12
N LEU A 461 -0.56 -9.05 2.80
CA LEU A 461 -1.58 -9.51 1.85
C LEU A 461 -1.51 -11.02 1.58
#